data_AF-C4K717-F1
#
_entry.id   AF-C4K717-F1
#
_cell.length_a   1.000
_cell.length_b   1.000
_cell.length_c   1.000
_cell.angle_alpha   90.00
_cell.angle_beta   90.00
_cell.angle_gamma   90.00
#
_symmetry.space_group_name_H-M   'P 1'
#
loop_
_entity.id
_entity.type
_entity.pdbx_description
1 polymer ?
#
loop_
_entity_poly.entity_id
_entity_poly.type
_entity_poly.pdbx_seq_one_letter_code
_entity_poly.pdbx_strand_id
1 'polypeptide(L)' 'MILRKSDWHSADIIAALRKKKITLAALSRQSGLGSSTLANTLIRPWPKGEWLIAECLGVHPSDI' A
#
# COMPACT_ATOMS: atom_id res chain seq x y z
N MET A 1 15.41 12.41 16.41
CA MET A 1 14.41 11.38 16.74
C MET A 1 13.15 11.68 15.94
N ILE A 2 12.89 10.94 14.85
CA ILE A 2 11.61 11.05 14.14
C ILE A 2 10.75 9.92 14.70
N LEU A 3 9.71 10.28 15.46
CA LEU A 3 8.65 9.34 15.83
C LEU A 3 8.01 8.85 14.54
N ARG A 4 8.39 7.65 14.09
CA ARG A 4 7.57 6.92 13.13
C ARG A 4 6.35 6.47 13.91
N LYS A 5 5.24 7.15 13.62
CA LYS A 5 3.89 6.69 13.93
C LYS A 5 3.82 5.21 13.51
N SER A 6 3.07 4.39 14.22
CA SER A 6 2.94 2.96 13.91
C SER A 6 2.17 2.74 12.60
N ASP A 7 2.71 3.31 11.52
CA ASP A 7 2.37 3.09 10.14
C ASP A 7 2.80 1.65 9.83
N TRP A 8 1.97 0.90 9.12
CA TRP A 8 2.22 -0.51 8.85
C TRP A 8 3.60 -0.69 8.23
N HIS A 9 4.34 -1.71 8.65
CA HIS A 9 5.57 -2.02 7.93
C HIS A 9 5.22 -2.39 6.49
N SER A 10 6.06 -1.98 5.54
CA SER A 10 5.89 -2.32 4.12
C SER A 10 5.68 -3.82 3.92
N ALA A 11 6.32 -4.64 4.76
CA ALA A 11 6.15 -6.09 4.80
C ALA A 11 4.75 -6.54 5.26
N ASP A 12 4.16 -5.90 6.27
CA ASP A 12 2.79 -6.18 6.74
C ASP A 12 1.74 -5.83 5.67
N ILE A 13 1.93 -4.70 4.98
CA ILE A 13 1.09 -4.31 3.83
C ILE A 13 1.16 -5.39 2.74
N ILE A 14 2.37 -5.82 2.36
CA ILE A 14 2.55 -6.87 1.36
C ILE A 14 1.95 -8.20 1.85
N ALA A 15 2.12 -8.55 3.13
CA ALA A 15 1.58 -9.77 3.70
C ALA A 15 0.04 -9.76 3.69
N ALA A 16 -0.58 -8.63 4.02
CA ALA A 16 -2.04 -8.48 4.01
C ALA A 16 -2.61 -8.51 2.58
N LEU A 17 -1.93 -7.90 1.61
CA LEU A 17 -2.29 -8.02 0.19
C LEU A 17 -2.17 -9.49 -0.28
N ARG A 18 -1.08 -10.18 0.10
CA ARG A 18 -0.87 -11.61 -0.21
C ARG A 18 -1.91 -12.50 0.45
N LYS A 19 -2.37 -12.20 1.68
CA LYS A 19 -3.48 -12.91 2.34
C LYS A 19 -4.77 -12.83 1.52
N LYS A 20 -5.02 -11.69 0.86
CA LYS A 20 -6.14 -11.53 -0.09
C LYS A 20 -5.87 -12.09 -1.49
N LYS A 21 -4.71 -12.74 -1.72
CA LYS A 21 -4.22 -13.21 -3.02
C LYS A 21 -4.04 -12.10 -4.07
N ILE A 22 -3.78 -10.87 -3.61
CA ILE A 22 -3.57 -9.70 -4.44
C ILE A 22 -2.10 -9.31 -4.34
N THR A 23 -1.53 -8.77 -5.42
CA THR A 23 -0.17 -8.24 -5.42
C THR A 23 -0.21 -6.74 -5.72
N LEU A 24 0.80 -5.99 -5.29
CA LEU A 24 0.92 -4.57 -5.61
C LEU A 24 0.87 -4.32 -7.13
N ALA A 25 1.48 -5.20 -7.92
CA ALA A 25 1.43 -5.10 -9.38
C ALA A 25 0.01 -5.33 -9.93
N ALA A 26 -0.74 -6.29 -9.38
CA ALA A 26 -2.13 -6.53 -9.78
C ALA A 26 -3.04 -5.35 -9.38
N LEU A 27 -2.88 -4.82 -8.16
CA LEU A 27 -3.60 -3.64 -7.70
C LEU A 27 -3.28 -2.43 -8.58
N SER A 28 -2.00 -2.20 -8.89
CA SER A 28 -1.58 -1.14 -9.80
C SER A 28 -2.23 -1.26 -11.19
N ARG A 29 -2.28 -2.48 -11.77
CA ARG A 29 -2.95 -2.72 -13.05
C ARG A 29 -4.45 -2.45 -12.97
N GLN A 30 -5.09 -2.83 -11.87
CA GLN A 30 -6.51 -2.60 -11.64
C GLN A 30 -6.83 -1.09 -11.53
N SER A 31 -5.91 -0.31 -10.98
CA SER A 31 -6.00 1.16 -10.91
C SER A 31 -5.61 1.88 -12.20
N GLY A 32 -5.19 1.16 -13.25
CA GLY A 32 -4.66 1.75 -14.48
C GLY A 32 -3.30 2.43 -14.34
N LEU A 33 -2.56 2.11 -13.27
CA LEU A 33 -1.23 2.65 -12.98
C LEU A 33 -0.13 1.69 -13.41
N GLY A 34 1.05 2.24 -13.75
CA GLY A 34 2.23 1.43 -14.05
C GLY A 34 2.66 0.60 -12.84
N SER A 35 3.01 -0.69 -13.05
CA SER A 35 3.29 -1.66 -11.96
C SER A 35 4.33 -1.19 -10.93
N SER A 36 5.19 -0.23 -11.29
CA SER A 36 6.20 0.39 -10.43
C SER A 36 5.69 1.59 -9.63
N THR A 37 4.60 2.22 -10.05
CA THR A 37 4.03 3.41 -9.40
C THR A 37 3.56 3.07 -7.98
N LEU A 38 2.85 1.95 -7.82
CA LEU A 38 2.35 1.52 -6.51
C LEU A 38 3.46 0.95 -5.60
N ALA A 39 4.52 0.39 -6.18
CA ALA A 39 5.69 -0.07 -5.41
C ALA A 39 6.45 1.12 -4.79
N ASN A 40 6.50 2.25 -5.50
CA ASN A 40 7.13 3.47 -5.00
C ASN A 40 6.42 4.06 -3.78
N THR A 41 5.13 3.78 -3.58
CA THR A 41 4.37 4.15 -2.36
C THR A 41 5.04 3.69 -1.07
N LEU A 42 5.70 2.54 -1.09
CA LEU A 42 6.38 1.98 0.09
C LEU A 42 7.74 2.63 0.36
N ILE A 43 8.28 3.34 -0.62
CA ILE A 43 9.61 3.97 -0.59
C ILE A 43 9.48 5.47 -0.33
N ARG A 44 8.45 6.11 -0.88
CA ARG A 44 8.15 7.54 -0.71
C ARG A 44 6.68 7.71 -0.32
N PRO A 45 6.37 8.62 0.62
CA PRO A 45 4.99 8.89 1.01
C PRO A 45 4.21 9.34 -0.22
N TRP A 46 3.19 8.56 -0.57
CA TRP A 46 2.36 8.81 -1.73
C TRP A 46 0.90 8.56 -1.34
N PRO A 47 0.19 9.60 -0.87
CA PRO A 47 -1.12 9.45 -0.23
C PRO A 47 -2.14 8.71 -1.11
N LYS A 48 -2.06 8.88 -2.43
CA LYS A 48 -2.98 8.24 -3.37
C LYS A 48 -2.73 6.73 -3.51
N GLY A 49 -1.47 6.30 -3.42
CA GLY A 49 -1.12 4.89 -3.42
C GLY A 49 -1.49 4.21 -2.11
N GLU A 50 -1.28 4.92 -1.00
CA GLU A 50 -1.66 4.46 0.35
C GLU A 50 -3.17 4.27 0.43
N TRP A 51 -3.96 5.21 -0.11
CA TRP A 51 -5.41 5.09 -0.25
C TRP A 51 -5.84 3.86 -1.04
N LEU A 52 -5.19 3.59 -2.16
CA LEU A 52 -5.49 2.42 -3.00
C LEU A 52 -5.23 1.10 -2.27
N ILE A 53 -4.14 1.04 -1.52
CA ILE A 53 -3.81 -0.10 -0.67
C ILE A 53 -4.84 -0.23 0.46
N ALA A 54 -5.20 0.88 1.10
CA ALA A 54 -6.20 0.94 2.17
C ALA A 54 -7.57 0.45 1.72
N GLU A 55 -8.03 0.94 0.58
CA GLU A 55 -9.29 0.55 -0.05
C GLU A 55 -9.30 -0.96 -0.36
N CYS A 56 -8.19 -1.49 -0.88
CA CYS A 56 -8.05 -2.91 -1.18
C CYS A 56 -8.05 -3.79 0.09
N LEU A 57 -7.38 -3.32 1.14
CA LEU A 57 -7.33 -3.97 2.44
C LEU A 57 -8.66 -3.81 3.20
N GLY A 58 -9.46 -2.79 2.88
CA GLY A 58 -10.67 -2.43 3.62
C GLY A 58 -10.37 -1.76 4.95
N VAL A 59 -9.20 -1.12 5.07
CA VAL A 59 -8.78 -0.37 6.27
C VAL A 59 -8.77 1.11 5.96
N HIS A 60 -8.83 1.95 7.00
CA HIS A 60 -8.79 3.39 6.80
C HIS A 60 -7.34 3.80 6.43
N PRO A 61 -7.13 4.69 5.45
CA PRO A 61 -5.79 5.10 5.01
C PRO A 61 -4.97 5.80 6.10
N SER A 62 -5.58 6.22 7.22
CA SER A 62 -4.86 6.78 8.36
C SER A 62 -4.30 5.71 9.33
N ASP A 63 -4.63 4.44 9.12
CA ASP A 63 -4.13 3.29 9.89
C ASP A 63 -2.97 2.55 9.17
N ILE A 64 -2.59 3.01 7.97
CA ILE A 64 -1.50 2.44 7.15
C ILE A 64 -0.27 3.33 7.25
#